data_AF-B6IHN9-F1
#
_entry.id   AF-B6IHN9-F1
#
_cell.length_a   1.000
_cell.length_b   1.000
_cell.length_c   1.000
_cell.angle_alpha   90.00
_cell.angle_beta   90.00
_cell.angle_gamma   90.00
#
_symmetry.space_group_name_H-M   'P 1'
#
loop_
_entity.id
_entity.type
_entity.pdbx_description
1 polymer ?
#
loop_
_entity_poly.entity_id
_entity_poly.type
_entity_poly.pdbx_seq_one_letter_code
_entity_poly.pdbx_strand_id
1 'polypeptide(L)'
;MEILQWYSHIVSLFDQFFYLAVVFFLSYLAFQVSEMMNENPFPLHKFNVVELRAIFKHLSLDDIVQLSFTSDDIRNALGEVSLPISAVEIFYSPRKSSIKLKSEKGDILWTDRYPNTPMTFVGEIKIGRISLKCMKSGDGFHTRLTDIGQGVFTALTYFTDIFNFKNAAISELALDLSIVPDSRIVCSQFTAFTSIERLAVHESIRDEDAEKAFALNFGWIMKNLKPKEIYIGVEIMEPVLTKRRGRFDIHEMPRRFEQVCDGTITPSTSFFQIFDLDHICVKYSEWITEKDFFNLNVKTAILMNSSLSETSINKFIKKWLESDLDRLNWMEVKLPDRSFQQEEILEGLDVEDDTYRLENTRCSCPFRRFETVESVPFEFPTASKKVTRDSDSTIATISIIRDTFFFHVRNDGPVTPPVPPPPPEQPEQLAQFEQGVVERIMRRDPDEDGREPDEDEFQVDEDGDEVDIFNFLQIQENERNDPMAFFHRHQAIRRLQRRRNQQN
;
A
#
# COMPACT_ATOMS: atom_id res chain seq x y z
N MET A 1 9.04 -46.21 37.41
CA MET A 1 8.09 -45.12 37.12
C MET A 1 8.45 -43.86 37.90
N GLU A 2 8.77 -43.95 39.20
CA GLU A 2 9.14 -42.80 40.05
C GLU A 2 10.41 -42.03 39.63
N ILE A 3 11.41 -42.71 39.02
CA ILE A 3 12.65 -42.07 38.55
C ILE A 3 12.40 -41.12 37.36
N LEU A 4 11.43 -41.44 36.50
CA LEU A 4 11.07 -40.61 35.34
C LEU A 4 10.30 -39.34 35.77
N GLN A 5 9.48 -39.41 36.82
CA GLN A 5 8.84 -38.23 37.40
C GLN A 5 9.84 -37.30 38.08
N TRP A 6 10.84 -37.85 38.77
CA TRP A 6 11.93 -37.06 39.34
C TRP A 6 12.76 -36.34 38.27
N TYR A 7 13.05 -37.00 37.16
CA TYR A 7 13.80 -36.40 36.06
C TYR A 7 13.01 -35.27 35.38
N SER A 8 11.70 -35.46 35.17
CA SER A 8 10.80 -34.43 34.64
C SER A 8 10.74 -33.18 35.53
N HIS A 9 10.67 -33.37 36.85
CA HIS A 9 10.66 -32.24 37.78
C HIS A 9 12.00 -31.51 37.86
N ILE A 10 13.13 -32.22 37.78
CA ILE A 10 14.45 -31.59 37.77
C ILE A 10 14.66 -30.78 36.49
N VAL A 11 14.25 -31.30 35.33
CA VAL A 11 14.34 -30.57 34.05
C VAL A 11 13.44 -29.33 34.05
N SER A 12 12.21 -29.46 34.55
CA SER A 12 11.30 -28.32 34.67
C SER A 12 11.81 -27.24 35.64
N LEU A 13 12.43 -27.65 36.75
CA LEU A 13 13.08 -26.72 37.68
C LEU A 13 14.30 -26.05 37.04
N PHE A 14 15.07 -26.77 36.23
CA PHE A 14 16.20 -26.21 35.48
C PHE A 14 15.75 -25.20 34.42
N ASP A 15 14.68 -25.49 33.69
CA ASP A 15 14.12 -24.57 32.69
C ASP A 15 13.54 -23.31 33.36
N GLN A 16 12.88 -23.47 34.51
CA GLN A 16 12.39 -22.33 35.29
C GLN A 16 13.54 -21.50 35.88
N PHE A 17 14.60 -22.15 36.39
CA PHE A 17 15.79 -21.44 36.86
C PHE A 17 16.55 -20.78 35.72
N PHE A 18 16.62 -21.40 34.55
CA PHE A 18 17.25 -20.82 33.36
C PHE A 18 16.44 -19.63 32.85
N TYR A 19 15.12 -19.73 32.81
CA TYR A 19 14.24 -18.63 32.46
C TYR A 19 14.31 -17.49 33.47
N LEU A 20 14.30 -17.78 34.79
CA LEU A 20 14.51 -16.79 35.83
C LEU A 20 15.90 -16.17 35.76
N ALA A 21 16.95 -16.94 35.49
CA ALA A 21 18.30 -16.43 35.31
C ALA A 21 18.42 -15.56 34.07
N VAL A 22 17.77 -15.93 32.96
CA VAL A 22 17.72 -15.12 31.73
C VAL A 22 16.91 -13.86 31.93
N VAL A 23 15.75 -13.93 32.57
CA VAL A 23 14.94 -12.74 32.89
C VAL A 23 15.67 -11.86 33.89
N PHE A 24 16.28 -12.41 34.94
CA PHE A 24 17.06 -11.64 35.90
C PHE A 24 18.31 -11.06 35.25
N PHE A 25 18.98 -11.78 34.36
CA PHE A 25 20.12 -11.27 33.61
C PHE A 25 19.70 -10.19 32.62
N LEU A 26 18.56 -10.32 31.92
CA LEU A 26 18.02 -9.30 31.01
C LEU A 26 17.46 -8.08 31.74
N SER A 27 16.84 -8.27 32.91
CA SER A 27 16.37 -7.18 33.78
C SER A 27 17.53 -6.47 34.48
N TYR A 28 18.55 -7.21 34.89
CA TYR A 28 19.80 -6.65 35.41
C TYR A 28 20.60 -5.95 34.29
N LEU A 29 20.62 -6.50 33.07
CA LEU A 29 21.20 -5.86 31.90
C LEU A 29 20.40 -4.61 31.56
N ALA A 30 19.07 -4.63 31.59
CA ALA A 30 18.22 -3.45 31.34
C ALA A 30 18.39 -2.37 32.42
N PHE A 31 18.54 -2.77 33.69
CA PHE A 31 18.81 -1.87 34.81
C PHE A 31 20.22 -1.29 34.76
N GLN A 32 21.24 -2.12 34.51
CA GLN A 32 22.63 -1.68 34.28
C GLN A 32 22.76 -0.86 33.01
N VAL A 33 22.01 -1.18 31.94
CA VAL A 33 21.95 -0.38 30.71
C VAL A 33 21.26 0.96 30.98
N SER A 34 20.22 1.00 31.81
CA SER A 34 19.57 2.25 32.21
C SER A 34 20.45 3.14 33.10
N GLU A 35 21.27 2.57 33.98
CA GLU A 35 22.25 3.34 34.78
C GLU A 35 23.52 3.68 33.98
N MET A 36 24.03 2.77 33.14
CA MET A 36 25.22 2.99 32.30
C MET A 36 24.95 3.88 31.09
N MET A 37 23.73 3.94 30.54
CA MET A 37 23.43 4.81 29.40
C MET A 37 23.55 6.31 29.72
N ASN A 38 23.68 6.70 31.00
CA ASN A 38 24.01 8.07 31.38
C ASN A 38 25.52 8.39 31.37
N GLU A 39 26.42 7.39 31.40
CA GLU A 39 27.88 7.64 31.50
C GLU A 39 28.78 6.82 30.54
N ASN A 40 28.33 5.70 29.96
CA ASN A 40 29.06 4.95 28.93
C ASN A 40 28.11 4.09 28.06
N PRO A 41 27.82 4.48 26.81
CA PRO A 41 26.95 3.69 25.93
C PRO A 41 27.55 2.31 25.65
N PHE A 42 26.72 1.27 25.65
CA PHE A 42 27.13 -0.09 25.29
C PHE A 42 27.84 -0.07 23.93
N PRO A 43 29.05 -0.64 23.80
CA PRO A 43 29.93 -0.37 22.66
C PRO A 43 29.56 -1.21 21.44
N LEU A 44 28.34 -1.06 20.91
CA LEU A 44 27.88 -1.76 19.70
C LEU A 44 28.89 -1.61 18.55
N HIS A 45 29.48 -0.42 18.41
CA HIS A 45 30.49 -0.11 17.38
C HIS A 45 31.79 -0.93 17.47
N LYS A 46 32.02 -1.70 18.54
CA LYS A 46 33.20 -2.57 18.67
C LYS A 46 32.96 -4.00 18.20
N PHE A 47 31.70 -4.38 18.00
CA PHE A 47 31.32 -5.70 17.52
C PHE A 47 31.50 -5.78 16.00
N ASN A 48 31.84 -6.96 15.49
CA ASN A 48 31.91 -7.18 14.05
C ASN A 48 30.52 -7.39 13.43
N VAL A 49 30.42 -7.36 12.10
CA VAL A 49 29.15 -7.50 11.35
C VAL A 49 28.35 -8.77 11.73
N VAL A 50 29.04 -9.88 12.05
CA VAL A 50 28.37 -11.15 12.41
C VAL A 50 27.72 -11.05 13.79
N GLU A 51 28.43 -10.48 14.75
CA GLU A 51 27.94 -10.22 16.11
C GLU A 51 26.81 -9.19 16.11
N LEU A 52 26.98 -8.10 15.37
CA LEU A 52 25.96 -7.06 15.20
C LEU A 52 24.68 -7.66 14.62
N ARG A 53 24.79 -8.50 13.58
CA ARG A 53 23.63 -9.22 13.02
C ARG A 53 22.96 -10.11 14.05
N ALA A 54 23.73 -10.79 14.91
CA ALA A 54 23.20 -11.63 15.97
C ALA A 54 22.45 -10.84 17.05
N ILE A 55 22.85 -9.59 17.31
CA ILE A 55 22.17 -8.67 18.24
C ILE A 55 20.92 -8.09 17.58
N PHE A 56 21.05 -7.50 16.38
CA PHE A 56 19.95 -6.82 15.70
C PHE A 56 18.83 -7.78 15.29
N LYS A 57 19.10 -9.08 15.17
CA LYS A 57 18.04 -10.07 14.96
C LYS A 57 17.04 -10.15 16.13
N HIS A 58 17.32 -9.55 17.28
CA HIS A 58 16.40 -9.52 18.43
C HIS A 58 15.75 -8.16 18.67
N LEU A 59 16.14 -7.13 17.91
CA LEU A 59 15.60 -5.78 18.06
C LEU A 59 14.41 -5.58 17.12
N SER A 60 13.43 -4.79 17.57
CA SER A 60 12.40 -4.23 16.70
C SER A 60 12.99 -3.08 15.87
N LEU A 61 12.30 -2.70 14.79
CA LEU A 61 12.70 -1.54 13.99
C LEU A 61 12.68 -0.23 14.83
N ASP A 62 11.76 -0.13 15.78
CA ASP A 62 11.65 1.01 16.70
C ASP A 62 12.84 1.10 17.67
N ASP A 63 13.33 -0.04 18.17
CA ASP A 63 14.54 -0.10 18.99
C ASP A 63 15.77 0.37 18.20
N ILE A 64 15.87 -0.04 16.93
CA ILE A 64 16.97 0.35 16.04
C ILE A 64 17.00 1.86 15.81
N VAL A 65 15.84 2.49 15.56
CA VAL A 65 15.75 3.95 15.37
C VAL A 65 16.10 4.70 16.66
N GLN A 66 15.70 4.20 17.82
CA GLN A 66 16.08 4.83 19.09
C GLN A 66 17.57 4.68 19.38
N LEU A 67 18.15 3.51 19.13
CA LEU A 67 19.59 3.29 19.25
C LEU A 67 20.38 4.19 18.32
N SER A 68 19.89 4.47 17.11
CA SER A 68 20.57 5.35 16.16
C SER A 68 20.65 6.82 16.60
N PHE A 69 19.93 7.22 17.65
CA PHE A 69 20.03 8.56 18.26
C PHE A 69 21.08 8.67 19.37
N THR A 70 21.66 7.55 19.82
CA THR A 70 22.59 7.54 20.97
C THR A 70 23.99 8.09 20.63
N SER A 71 24.55 7.72 19.49
CA SER A 71 25.85 8.20 19.01
C SER A 71 26.05 7.94 17.52
N ASP A 72 26.95 8.71 16.89
CA ASP A 72 27.32 8.52 15.49
C ASP A 72 27.97 7.15 15.25
N ASP A 73 28.77 6.64 16.20
CA ASP A 73 29.41 5.32 16.10
C ASP A 73 28.39 4.19 16.07
N ILE A 74 27.36 4.26 16.92
CA ILE A 74 26.25 3.27 16.93
C ILE A 74 25.45 3.37 15.63
N ARG A 75 25.16 4.58 15.16
CA ARG A 75 24.47 4.79 13.88
C ARG A 75 25.23 4.17 12.71
N ASN A 76 26.55 4.35 12.66
CA ASN A 76 27.40 3.77 11.63
C ASN A 76 27.40 2.24 11.70
N ALA A 77 27.49 1.66 12.90
CA ALA A 77 27.44 0.21 13.10
C ALA A 77 26.10 -0.41 12.67
N LEU A 78 24.97 0.28 12.90
CA LEU A 78 23.65 -0.14 12.40
C LEU A 78 23.66 -0.23 10.87
N GLY A 79 24.25 0.75 10.19
CA GLY A 79 24.38 0.78 8.73
C GLY A 79 25.29 -0.30 8.13
N GLU A 80 26.04 -1.06 8.93
CA GLU A 80 26.87 -2.16 8.42
C GLU A 80 26.06 -3.45 8.17
N VAL A 81 24.93 -3.60 8.84
CA VAL A 81 24.11 -4.81 8.78
C VAL A 81 22.80 -4.53 8.05
N SER A 82 22.56 -5.24 6.95
CA SER A 82 21.26 -5.18 6.29
C SER A 82 20.18 -5.84 7.14
N LEU A 83 19.10 -5.10 7.36
CA LEU A 83 17.94 -5.57 8.10
C LEU A 83 16.79 -5.94 7.15
N PRO A 84 16.01 -6.99 7.49
CA PRO A 84 14.95 -7.49 6.63
C PRO A 84 13.74 -6.55 6.65
N ILE A 85 13.73 -5.60 5.72
CA ILE A 85 12.54 -4.80 5.39
C ILE A 85 11.73 -5.56 4.34
N SER A 86 10.42 -5.64 4.52
CA SER A 86 9.50 -6.28 3.57
C SER A 86 8.81 -5.27 2.66
N ALA A 87 8.53 -4.05 3.13
CA ALA A 87 7.91 -3.02 2.29
C ALA A 87 8.30 -1.60 2.73
N VAL A 88 8.26 -0.69 1.76
CA VAL A 88 8.46 0.75 1.96
C VAL A 88 7.32 1.51 1.31
N GLU A 89 6.58 2.28 2.10
CA GLU A 89 5.43 3.07 1.64
C GLU A 89 5.66 4.55 1.96
N ILE A 90 5.70 5.38 0.93
CA ILE A 90 5.81 6.84 1.03
C ILE A 90 4.47 7.40 0.59
N PHE A 91 3.74 7.97 1.54
CA PHE A 91 2.37 8.40 1.34
C PHE A 91 2.17 9.87 1.70
N TYR A 92 1.28 10.53 0.96
CA TYR A 92 0.85 11.88 1.26
C TYR A 92 -0.65 11.98 1.44
N SER A 93 -1.04 12.78 2.43
CA SER A 93 -2.39 13.31 2.53
C SER A 93 -2.30 14.81 2.84
N PRO A 94 -3.33 15.61 2.49
CA PRO A 94 -3.37 17.03 2.85
C PRO A 94 -3.14 17.32 4.34
N ARG A 95 -3.37 16.32 5.21
CA ARG A 95 -3.24 16.43 6.66
C ARG A 95 -1.89 15.93 7.19
N LYS A 96 -1.21 15.01 6.51
CA LYS A 96 0.04 14.36 6.93
C LYS A 96 0.79 13.71 5.77
N SER A 97 2.11 13.82 5.77
CA SER A 97 3.02 12.99 4.98
C SER A 97 3.59 11.89 5.86
N SER A 98 3.82 10.70 5.31
CA SER A 98 4.36 9.59 6.08
C SER A 98 5.28 8.67 5.30
N ILE A 99 6.24 8.10 6.01
CA ILE A 99 7.06 6.97 5.56
C ILE A 99 6.71 5.80 6.47
N LYS A 100 6.27 4.70 5.89
CA LYS A 100 6.02 3.45 6.62
C LYS A 100 7.00 2.40 6.12
N LEU A 101 7.74 1.79 7.04
CA LEU A 101 8.56 0.61 6.75
C LEU A 101 7.94 -0.58 7.44
N LYS A 102 7.82 -1.70 6.73
CA LYS A 102 7.29 -2.96 7.26
C LYS A 102 8.40 -3.98 7.39
N SER A 103 8.32 -4.80 8.42
CA SER A 103 9.16 -5.99 8.60
C SER A 103 8.38 -7.09 9.32
N GLU A 104 8.92 -8.30 9.33
CA GLU A 104 8.35 -9.41 10.11
C GLU A 104 8.26 -9.12 11.62
N LYS A 105 9.07 -8.19 12.12
CA LYS A 105 9.14 -7.85 13.56
C LYS A 105 8.32 -6.64 13.95
N GLY A 106 7.55 -6.09 13.01
CA GLY A 106 6.75 -4.90 13.22
C GLY A 106 7.06 -3.80 12.22
N ASP A 107 6.19 -2.80 12.27
CA ASP A 107 6.20 -1.66 11.37
C ASP A 107 6.76 -0.44 12.10
N ILE A 108 7.40 0.46 11.35
CA ILE A 108 7.60 1.84 11.81
C ILE A 108 6.76 2.76 10.96
N LEU A 109 6.19 3.76 11.60
CA LEU A 109 5.55 4.89 10.96
C LEU A 109 6.33 6.15 11.34
N TRP A 110 6.76 6.90 10.34
CA TRP A 110 7.27 8.25 10.50
C TRP A 110 6.30 9.24 9.88
N THR A 111 6.06 10.39 10.52
CA THR A 111 5.22 11.47 9.97
C THR A 111 5.88 12.85 10.07
N ASP A 112 5.46 13.76 9.20
CA ASP A 112 5.92 15.15 9.10
C ASP A 112 5.23 16.14 10.05
N ARG A 113 4.34 15.63 10.89
CA ARG A 113 3.52 16.38 11.83
C ARG A 113 3.35 15.64 13.15
N TYR A 114 3.12 16.41 14.21
CA TYR A 114 2.86 15.89 15.55
C TYR A 114 1.39 15.50 15.71
N PRO A 115 1.10 14.29 16.22
CA PRO A 115 -0.26 13.89 16.58
C PRO A 115 -0.76 14.64 17.82
N ASN A 116 -2.07 14.55 18.07
CA ASN A 116 -2.71 15.05 19.28
C ASN A 116 -2.55 14.06 20.46
N THR A 117 -1.40 13.42 20.59
CA THR A 117 -1.09 12.44 21.64
C THR A 117 0.17 12.86 22.40
N PRO A 118 0.35 12.38 23.65
CA PRO A 118 1.60 12.60 24.38
C PRO A 118 2.80 12.09 23.59
N MET A 119 3.86 12.89 23.55
CA MET A 119 5.09 12.56 22.84
C MET A 119 6.30 12.80 23.72
N THR A 120 7.35 12.01 23.48
CA THR A 120 8.65 12.17 24.11
C THR A 120 9.70 12.52 23.06
N PHE A 121 10.64 13.39 23.41
CA PHE A 121 11.77 13.67 22.53
C PHE A 121 12.73 12.46 22.56
N VAL A 122 13.09 11.95 21.39
CA VAL A 122 13.96 10.77 21.27
C VAL A 122 15.29 11.05 20.57
N GLY A 123 15.38 12.12 19.79
CA GLY A 123 16.63 12.49 19.12
C GLY A 123 16.44 13.38 17.90
N GLU A 124 17.47 13.48 17.08
CA GLU A 124 17.47 14.31 15.88
C GLU A 124 17.91 13.49 14.66
N ILE A 125 17.12 13.57 13.59
CA ILE A 125 17.50 13.04 12.27
C ILE A 125 18.37 14.10 11.59
N LYS A 126 19.65 13.80 11.38
CA LYS A 126 20.63 14.72 10.79
C LYS A 126 21.19 14.17 9.49
N ILE A 127 20.99 14.90 8.39
CA ILE A 127 21.62 14.64 7.10
C ILE A 127 22.23 15.95 6.58
N GLY A 128 23.56 15.99 6.48
CA GLY A 128 24.29 17.20 6.11
C GLY A 128 24.01 18.36 7.08
N ARG A 129 23.43 19.45 6.57
CA ARG A 129 23.08 20.65 7.37
C ARG A 129 21.65 20.64 7.91
N ILE A 130 20.85 19.65 7.53
CA ILE A 130 19.44 19.56 7.90
C ILE A 130 19.35 18.72 9.16
N SER A 131 18.66 19.25 10.18
CA SER A 131 18.35 18.53 11.42
C SER A 131 16.85 18.58 11.66
N LEU A 132 16.24 17.41 11.85
CA LEU A 132 14.82 17.27 12.15
C LEU A 132 14.68 16.76 13.58
N LYS A 133 14.03 17.55 14.44
CA LYS A 133 13.71 17.13 15.80
C LYS A 133 12.69 15.99 15.77
N CYS A 134 13.08 14.83 16.30
CA CYS A 134 12.27 13.62 16.30
C CYS A 134 11.61 13.40 17.66
N MET A 135 10.29 13.29 17.64
CA MET A 135 9.43 12.98 18.76
C MET A 135 8.85 11.58 18.57
N LYS A 136 8.65 10.82 19.64
CA LYS A 136 8.03 9.50 19.61
C LYS A 136 6.69 9.52 20.35
N SER A 137 5.67 8.91 19.76
CA SER A 137 4.40 8.58 20.40
C SER A 137 4.17 7.07 20.35
N GLY A 138 3.01 6.59 20.82
CA GLY A 138 2.60 5.20 20.63
C GLY A 138 2.38 4.83 19.15
N ASP A 139 2.13 5.82 18.29
CA ASP A 139 1.82 5.60 16.87
C ASP A 139 3.07 5.63 15.96
N GLY A 140 4.23 6.02 16.49
CA GLY A 140 5.50 6.05 15.76
C GLY A 140 6.36 7.29 16.01
N PHE A 141 7.13 7.67 15.01
CA PHE A 141 8.07 8.79 15.03
C PHE A 141 7.50 10.00 14.29
N HIS A 142 7.71 11.19 14.83
CA HIS A 142 7.12 12.41 14.32
C HIS A 142 8.16 13.52 14.31
N THR A 143 8.26 14.20 13.17
CA THR A 143 9.07 15.42 13.05
C THR A 143 8.16 16.55 12.63
N ARG A 144 8.56 17.81 12.88
CA ARG A 144 7.84 18.96 12.35
C ARG A 144 8.65 19.58 11.22
N LEU A 145 8.10 19.57 10.01
CA LEU A 145 8.78 20.07 8.82
C LEU A 145 8.40 21.50 8.48
N THR A 146 9.38 22.26 7.96
CA THR A 146 9.16 23.55 7.28
C THR A 146 9.05 23.38 5.77
N ASP A 147 9.80 22.44 5.21
CA ASP A 147 9.73 21.98 3.81
C ASP A 147 9.45 20.47 3.81
N ILE A 148 8.28 20.10 3.29
CA ILE A 148 7.81 18.71 3.29
C ILE A 148 8.70 17.83 2.40
N GLY A 149 9.01 18.27 1.18
CA GLY A 149 9.79 17.47 0.23
C GLY A 149 11.21 17.23 0.74
N GLN A 150 11.87 18.29 1.24
CA GLN A 150 13.21 18.17 1.80
C GLN A 150 13.23 17.31 3.07
N GLY A 151 12.22 17.45 3.94
CA GLY A 151 12.17 16.69 5.19
C GLY A 151 11.82 15.22 5.00
N VAL A 152 10.91 14.87 4.08
CA VAL A 152 10.63 13.47 3.70
C VAL A 152 11.90 12.82 3.12
N PHE A 153 12.59 13.50 2.21
CA PHE A 153 13.84 12.99 1.64
C PHE A 153 14.93 12.80 2.71
N THR A 154 15.05 13.74 3.65
CA THR A 154 15.99 13.67 4.77
C THR A 154 15.69 12.46 5.67
N ALA A 155 14.42 12.27 6.05
CA ALA A 155 14.02 11.13 6.87
C ALA A 155 14.22 9.80 6.15
N LEU A 156 13.89 9.73 4.86
CA LEU A 156 14.08 8.53 4.07
C LEU A 156 15.55 8.14 3.92
N THR A 157 16.41 9.12 3.66
CA THR A 157 17.87 8.90 3.59
C THR A 157 18.39 8.36 4.91
N TYR A 158 17.98 8.97 6.03
CA TYR A 158 18.35 8.50 7.36
C TYR A 158 17.91 7.05 7.61
N PHE A 159 16.67 6.70 7.27
CA PHE A 159 16.20 5.32 7.43
C PHE A 159 16.96 4.34 6.53
N THR A 160 17.24 4.72 5.29
CA THR A 160 18.04 3.91 4.35
C THR A 160 19.44 3.63 4.90
N ASP A 161 20.05 4.63 5.55
CA ASP A 161 21.38 4.53 6.15
C ASP A 161 21.40 3.58 7.36
N ILE A 162 20.45 3.72 8.30
CA ILE A 162 20.47 2.93 9.54
C ILE A 162 19.99 1.49 9.35
N PHE A 163 19.06 1.26 8.41
CA PHE A 163 18.54 -0.09 8.15
C PHE A 163 19.34 -0.83 7.09
N ASN A 164 20.19 -0.12 6.36
CA ASN A 164 21.00 -0.64 5.27
C ASN A 164 20.21 -1.56 4.33
N PHE A 165 19.42 -0.93 3.48
CA PHE A 165 18.57 -1.59 2.50
C PHE A 165 19.32 -2.46 1.46
N LYS A 166 20.65 -2.53 1.49
CA LYS A 166 21.44 -3.33 0.54
C LYS A 166 21.07 -4.80 0.61
N ASN A 167 20.83 -5.39 -0.56
CA ASN A 167 20.47 -6.78 -0.76
C ASN A 167 19.13 -7.21 -0.11
N ALA A 168 18.30 -6.28 0.37
CA ALA A 168 16.96 -6.64 0.82
C ALA A 168 16.07 -7.00 -0.38
N ALA A 169 15.14 -7.93 -0.16
CA ALA A 169 14.07 -8.26 -1.10
C ALA A 169 12.76 -7.73 -0.52
N ILE A 170 12.14 -6.78 -1.21
CA ILE A 170 10.90 -6.14 -0.75
C ILE A 170 9.71 -6.56 -1.60
N SER A 171 8.56 -6.75 -0.97
CA SER A 171 7.28 -7.03 -1.62
C SER A 171 6.71 -5.78 -2.30
N GLU A 172 6.99 -4.59 -1.75
CA GLU A 172 6.38 -3.35 -2.25
C GLU A 172 7.22 -2.12 -1.97
N LEU A 173 7.39 -1.30 -3.01
CA LEU A 173 7.82 0.09 -2.94
C LEU A 173 6.66 0.96 -3.45
N ALA A 174 5.98 1.66 -2.54
CA ALA A 174 4.89 2.57 -2.86
C ALA A 174 5.35 4.03 -2.76
N LEU A 175 5.12 4.81 -3.82
CA LEU A 175 5.53 6.20 -3.95
C LEU A 175 4.32 7.09 -4.26
N ASP A 176 4.10 8.10 -3.42
CA ASP A 176 3.16 9.18 -3.70
C ASP A 176 3.90 10.38 -4.31
N LEU A 177 3.64 10.67 -5.58
CA LEU A 177 4.33 11.72 -6.33
C LEU A 177 4.08 13.11 -5.74
N SER A 178 2.99 13.32 -4.99
CA SER A 178 2.64 14.62 -4.40
C SER A 178 3.67 15.19 -3.43
N ILE A 179 4.56 14.35 -2.89
CA ILE A 179 5.65 14.74 -1.97
C ILE A 179 7.03 14.29 -2.46
N VAL A 180 7.09 13.66 -3.62
CA VAL A 180 8.33 13.19 -4.24
C VAL A 180 8.63 14.08 -5.45
N PRO A 181 9.28 15.25 -5.24
CA PRO A 181 9.52 16.21 -6.32
C PRO A 181 10.46 15.66 -7.41
N ASP A 182 11.33 14.71 -7.04
CA ASP A 182 12.17 13.97 -7.98
C ASP A 182 12.18 12.48 -7.61
N SER A 183 11.36 11.72 -8.34
CA SER A 183 11.23 10.27 -8.16
C SER A 183 12.51 9.52 -8.43
N ARG A 184 13.44 10.03 -9.26
CA ARG A 184 14.74 9.40 -9.47
C ARG A 184 15.61 9.46 -8.23
N ILE A 185 15.64 10.60 -7.55
CA ILE A 185 16.46 10.76 -6.34
C ILE A 185 15.94 9.81 -5.25
N VAL A 186 14.62 9.74 -5.04
CA VAL A 186 14.02 8.79 -4.09
C VAL A 186 14.29 7.35 -4.51
N CYS A 187 14.05 7.00 -5.78
CA CYS A 187 14.31 5.64 -6.28
C CYS A 187 15.79 5.25 -6.22
N SER A 188 16.73 6.20 -6.26
CA SER A 188 18.17 5.92 -6.16
C SER A 188 18.56 5.26 -4.84
N GLN A 189 17.83 5.56 -3.76
CA GLN A 189 18.02 4.95 -2.44
C GLN A 189 17.73 3.44 -2.43
N PHE A 190 16.95 2.97 -3.41
CA PHE A 190 16.45 1.60 -3.48
C PHE A 190 17.12 0.75 -4.57
N THR A 191 18.10 1.31 -5.28
CA THR A 191 18.84 0.60 -6.35
C THR A 191 19.70 -0.56 -5.85
N ALA A 192 19.96 -0.61 -4.54
CA ALA A 192 20.72 -1.68 -3.91
C ALA A 192 19.86 -2.87 -3.46
N PHE A 193 18.53 -2.84 -3.66
CA PHE A 193 17.68 -3.99 -3.38
C PHE A 193 17.99 -5.15 -4.33
N THR A 194 17.91 -6.38 -3.80
CA THR A 194 18.06 -7.60 -4.60
C THR A 194 16.88 -7.79 -5.54
N SER A 195 15.67 -7.51 -5.05
CA SER A 195 14.44 -7.58 -5.84
C SER A 195 13.36 -6.69 -5.25
N ILE A 196 12.57 -6.08 -6.13
CA ILE A 196 11.35 -5.37 -5.79
C ILE A 196 10.21 -6.15 -6.45
N GLU A 197 9.27 -6.68 -5.68
CA GLU A 197 8.13 -7.37 -6.30
C GLU A 197 7.20 -6.36 -6.96
N ARG A 198 6.69 -5.37 -6.23
CA ARG A 198 5.83 -4.32 -6.77
C ARG A 198 6.46 -2.93 -6.65
N LEU A 199 6.40 -2.17 -7.74
CA LEU A 199 6.52 -0.72 -7.73
C LEU A 199 5.13 -0.11 -7.89
N ALA A 200 4.64 0.60 -6.86
CA ALA A 200 3.34 1.27 -6.88
C ALA A 200 3.53 2.79 -6.89
N VAL A 201 2.91 3.46 -7.86
CA VAL A 201 3.00 4.92 -8.00
C VAL A 201 1.61 5.52 -7.90
N HIS A 202 1.45 6.41 -6.93
CA HIS A 202 0.21 7.06 -6.56
C HIS A 202 0.36 8.58 -6.69
N GLU A 203 -0.76 9.27 -6.72
CA GLU A 203 -0.81 10.72 -6.61
C GLU A 203 -2.05 11.11 -5.82
N SER A 204 -1.84 11.60 -4.60
CA SER A 204 -2.94 12.04 -3.74
C SER A 204 -3.39 13.48 -4.03
N ILE A 205 -2.44 14.32 -4.45
CA ILE A 205 -2.66 15.69 -4.93
C ILE A 205 -1.81 15.91 -6.18
N ARG A 206 -2.45 16.43 -7.23
CA ARG A 206 -1.78 16.70 -8.50
C ARG A 206 -0.59 17.65 -8.34
N ASP A 207 0.61 17.21 -8.76
CA ASP A 207 1.80 18.05 -8.87
C ASP A 207 2.49 17.81 -10.22
N GLU A 208 2.21 18.69 -11.19
CA GLU A 208 2.72 18.59 -12.55
C GLU A 208 4.26 18.51 -12.65
N ASP A 209 4.98 19.14 -11.71
CA ASP A 209 6.45 19.11 -11.74
C ASP A 209 6.94 17.70 -11.35
N ALA A 210 6.29 17.06 -10.37
CA ALA A 210 6.57 15.69 -9.96
C ALA A 210 6.13 14.66 -11.02
N GLU A 211 4.97 14.87 -11.65
CA GLU A 211 4.51 14.08 -12.81
C GLU A 211 5.59 14.11 -13.92
N LYS A 212 6.00 15.31 -14.34
CA LYS A 212 7.03 15.48 -15.39
C LYS A 212 8.34 14.83 -15.00
N ALA A 213 8.78 14.97 -13.74
CA ALA A 213 9.98 14.32 -13.25
C ALA A 213 9.88 12.79 -13.30
N PHE A 214 8.75 12.21 -12.89
CA PHE A 214 8.50 10.77 -13.01
C PHE A 214 8.48 10.30 -14.46
N ALA A 215 7.77 11.00 -15.33
CA ALA A 215 7.70 10.70 -16.76
C ALA A 215 9.07 10.71 -17.46
N LEU A 216 9.91 11.71 -17.15
CA LEU A 216 11.25 11.83 -17.71
C LEU A 216 12.20 10.74 -17.20
N ASN A 217 12.03 10.32 -15.94
CA ASN A 217 12.91 9.34 -15.31
C ASN A 217 12.39 7.90 -15.33
N PHE A 218 11.19 7.65 -15.86
CA PHE A 218 10.54 6.33 -15.86
C PHE A 218 11.45 5.22 -16.39
N GLY A 219 12.10 5.44 -17.54
CA GLY A 219 13.01 4.45 -18.13
C GLY A 219 14.22 4.14 -17.23
N TRP A 220 14.76 5.15 -16.55
CA TRP A 220 15.82 4.95 -15.55
C TRP A 220 15.29 4.16 -14.35
N ILE A 221 14.10 4.47 -13.85
CA ILE A 221 13.49 3.78 -12.70
C ILE A 221 13.31 2.30 -13.03
N MET A 222 12.67 1.97 -14.14
CA MET A 222 12.44 0.58 -14.56
C MET A 222 13.75 -0.19 -14.76
N LYS A 223 14.76 0.44 -15.39
CA LYS A 223 16.07 -0.18 -15.63
C LYS A 223 16.83 -0.52 -14.35
N ASN A 224 16.75 0.33 -13.33
CA ASN A 224 17.55 0.19 -12.11
C ASN A 224 16.80 -0.57 -11.00
N LEU A 225 15.49 -0.38 -10.88
CA LEU A 225 14.68 -1.05 -9.87
C LEU A 225 14.21 -2.45 -10.30
N LYS A 226 14.00 -2.66 -11.61
CA LYS A 226 13.58 -3.95 -12.21
C LYS A 226 12.43 -4.63 -11.44
N PRO A 227 11.31 -3.94 -11.18
CA PRO A 227 10.20 -4.53 -10.45
C PRO A 227 9.59 -5.70 -11.24
N LYS A 228 8.99 -6.68 -10.54
CA LYS A 228 8.24 -7.78 -11.18
C LYS A 228 6.82 -7.35 -11.60
N GLU A 229 6.25 -6.43 -10.83
CA GLU A 229 4.92 -5.86 -10.96
C GLU A 229 4.98 -4.33 -10.93
N ILE A 230 4.12 -3.68 -11.72
CA ILE A 230 3.94 -2.23 -11.65
C ILE A 230 2.47 -1.83 -11.49
N TYR A 231 2.25 -0.85 -10.62
CA TYR A 231 1.02 -0.08 -10.54
C TYR A 231 1.28 1.40 -10.85
N ILE A 232 0.55 1.94 -11.83
CA ILE A 232 0.59 3.37 -12.19
C ILE A 232 -0.81 3.96 -11.96
N GLY A 233 -0.95 4.65 -10.84
CA GLY A 233 -2.17 5.36 -10.41
C GLY A 233 -2.23 6.83 -10.82
N VAL A 234 -1.37 7.29 -11.72
CA VAL A 234 -1.16 8.70 -12.06
C VAL A 234 -1.50 8.96 -13.52
N GLU A 235 -2.23 10.04 -13.79
CA GLU A 235 -2.55 10.50 -15.14
C GLU A 235 -1.55 11.58 -15.56
N ILE A 236 -0.62 11.24 -16.45
CA ILE A 236 0.35 12.21 -16.95
C ILE A 236 -0.02 12.58 -18.38
N MET A 237 -0.30 13.85 -18.61
CA MET A 237 -0.62 14.38 -19.93
C MET A 237 0.60 15.07 -20.55
N GLU A 238 0.84 14.84 -21.84
CA GLU A 238 1.91 15.49 -22.59
C GLU A 238 1.37 16.32 -23.75
N PRO A 239 1.94 17.51 -24.02
CA PRO A 239 1.65 18.24 -25.24
C PRO A 239 2.30 17.55 -26.44
N VAL A 240 1.49 17.06 -27.36
CA VAL A 240 1.91 16.44 -28.62
C VAL A 240 1.56 17.36 -29.78
N LEU A 241 2.57 17.70 -30.59
CA LEU A 241 2.37 18.45 -31.82
C LEU A 241 1.85 17.51 -32.91
N THR A 242 0.62 17.74 -33.38
CA THR A 242 0.02 16.95 -34.46
C THR A 242 -0.32 17.83 -35.66
N LYS A 243 -0.20 17.29 -36.86
CA LYS A 243 -0.59 18.00 -38.09
C LYS A 243 -2.01 17.60 -38.48
N ARG A 244 -2.97 18.51 -38.33
CA ARG A 244 -4.36 18.31 -38.75
C ARG A 244 -4.73 19.30 -39.85
N ARG A 245 -5.24 18.80 -40.97
CA ARG A 245 -5.69 19.60 -42.13
C ARG A 245 -4.66 20.64 -42.61
N GLY A 246 -3.37 20.29 -42.57
CA GLY A 246 -2.30 21.17 -43.02
C GLY A 246 -1.79 22.20 -42.00
N ARG A 247 -2.36 22.27 -40.80
CA ARG A 247 -1.89 23.11 -39.68
C ARG A 247 -1.30 22.24 -38.57
N PHE A 248 -0.35 22.80 -37.83
CA PHE A 248 0.18 22.17 -36.62
C PHE A 248 -0.63 22.67 -35.43
N ASP A 249 -1.20 21.73 -34.69
CA ASP A 249 -1.93 21.97 -33.44
C ASP A 249 -1.25 21.19 -32.31
N ILE A 250 -1.21 21.77 -31.12
CA ILE A 250 -0.75 21.11 -29.91
C ILE A 250 -1.98 20.57 -29.18
N HIS A 251 -1.98 19.28 -28.88
CA HIS A 251 -3.01 18.62 -28.08
C HIS A 251 -2.37 17.88 -26.93
N GLU A 252 -3.05 17.85 -25.78
CA GLU A 252 -2.64 17.01 -24.67
C GLU A 252 -3.03 15.56 -24.97
N MET A 253 -2.09 14.64 -24.77
CA MET A 253 -2.31 13.20 -24.89
C MET A 253 -1.74 12.50 -23.66
N PRO A 254 -2.37 11.42 -23.16
CA PRO A 254 -1.83 10.69 -22.04
C PRO A 254 -0.46 10.07 -22.38
N ARG A 255 0.49 10.13 -21.44
CA ARG A 255 1.85 9.68 -21.65
C ARG A 255 1.90 8.17 -21.83
N ARG A 256 2.62 7.75 -22.87
CA ARG A 256 2.98 6.35 -23.08
C ARG A 256 4.20 5.96 -22.24
N PHE A 257 4.08 4.86 -21.48
CA PHE A 257 5.14 4.34 -20.60
C PHE A 257 5.83 3.08 -21.16
N GLU A 258 6.01 2.98 -22.47
CA GLU A 258 6.50 1.76 -23.13
C GLU A 258 8.01 1.52 -22.96
N GLN A 259 8.80 2.59 -23.13
CA GLN A 259 10.20 2.78 -22.72
C GLN A 259 10.77 4.02 -23.43
N VAL A 260 11.54 4.84 -22.70
CA VAL A 260 12.33 5.94 -23.27
C VAL A 260 13.67 5.38 -23.73
N CYS A 261 13.90 5.37 -25.04
CA CYS A 261 15.21 5.09 -25.64
C CYS A 261 16.25 6.07 -25.07
N ASP A 262 17.37 5.54 -24.58
CA ASP A 262 18.56 6.29 -24.22
C ASP A 262 19.24 6.83 -25.50
N GLY A 263 18.59 7.75 -26.22
CA GLY A 263 19.12 8.51 -27.37
C GLY A 263 19.72 7.72 -28.55
N THR A 264 19.79 6.39 -28.46
CA THR A 264 20.55 5.50 -29.34
C THR A 264 19.64 4.36 -29.77
N ILE A 265 19.18 4.47 -31.01
CA ILE A 265 18.42 3.42 -31.67
C ILE A 265 19.42 2.31 -32.01
N THR A 266 19.57 1.33 -31.11
CA THR A 266 20.21 0.05 -31.44
C THR A 266 19.21 -1.08 -31.18
N PRO A 267 18.83 -1.87 -32.20
CA PRO A 267 17.70 -2.80 -32.11
C PRO A 267 18.04 -4.15 -31.46
N SER A 268 19.05 -4.26 -30.58
CA SER A 268 19.58 -5.58 -30.18
C SER A 268 19.92 -5.79 -28.70
N THR A 269 19.37 -5.02 -27.77
CA THR A 269 19.47 -5.34 -26.33
C THR A 269 18.08 -5.46 -25.76
N SER A 270 17.71 -6.66 -25.29
CA SER A 270 16.49 -7.00 -24.55
C SER A 270 15.95 -5.81 -23.73
N PHE A 271 14.99 -5.13 -24.33
CA PHE A 271 14.39 -3.91 -23.81
C PHE A 271 13.34 -4.30 -22.77
N PHE A 272 13.53 -3.85 -21.53
CA PHE A 272 12.59 -4.11 -20.43
C PHE A 272 11.27 -3.35 -20.62
N GLN A 273 10.37 -3.87 -21.45
CA GLN A 273 9.08 -3.23 -21.73
C GLN A 273 8.11 -3.46 -20.58
N ILE A 274 7.31 -2.44 -20.27
CA ILE A 274 6.24 -2.55 -19.26
C ILE A 274 5.30 -3.73 -19.56
N PHE A 275 5.12 -4.08 -20.84
CA PHE A 275 4.26 -5.17 -21.30
C PHE A 275 4.86 -6.58 -21.24
N ASP A 276 6.13 -6.70 -20.82
CA ASP A 276 6.79 -7.99 -20.57
C ASP A 276 6.84 -8.35 -19.08
N LEU A 277 6.36 -7.46 -18.21
CA LEU A 277 6.25 -7.70 -16.77
C LEU A 277 5.29 -8.86 -16.48
N ASP A 278 5.43 -9.48 -15.32
CA ASP A 278 4.46 -10.50 -14.91
C ASP A 278 3.09 -9.88 -14.63
N HIS A 279 3.05 -8.69 -14.01
CA HIS A 279 1.80 -8.05 -13.62
C HIS A 279 1.83 -6.54 -13.92
N ILE A 280 0.79 -6.04 -14.59
CA ILE A 280 0.60 -4.63 -14.88
C ILE A 280 -0.76 -4.15 -14.39
N CYS A 281 -0.77 -3.01 -13.69
CA CYS A 281 -2.00 -2.34 -13.28
C CYS A 281 -1.88 -0.84 -13.60
N VAL A 282 -2.71 -0.34 -14.50
CA VAL A 282 -2.66 1.05 -14.97
C VAL A 282 -4.03 1.69 -14.79
N LYS A 283 -4.12 2.70 -13.92
CA LYS A 283 -5.37 3.40 -13.62
C LYS A 283 -5.86 4.28 -14.77
N TYR A 284 -4.93 4.85 -15.55
CA TYR A 284 -5.22 5.71 -16.70
C TYR A 284 -4.59 5.10 -17.95
N SER A 285 -5.30 4.14 -18.55
CA SER A 285 -4.75 3.27 -19.60
C SER A 285 -5.13 3.70 -21.03
N GLU A 286 -5.73 4.87 -21.22
CA GLU A 286 -6.14 5.39 -22.54
C GLU A 286 -5.02 5.43 -23.58
N TRP A 287 -3.77 5.57 -23.13
CA TRP A 287 -2.59 5.58 -23.99
C TRP A 287 -2.21 4.21 -24.54
N ILE A 288 -2.73 3.10 -23.99
CA ILE A 288 -2.48 1.75 -24.49
C ILE A 288 -3.29 1.55 -25.77
N THR A 289 -2.60 1.34 -26.88
CA THR A 289 -3.26 1.11 -28.18
C THR A 289 -3.68 -0.34 -28.34
N GLU A 290 -4.53 -0.61 -29.33
CA GLU A 290 -4.87 -1.99 -29.73
C GLU A 290 -3.62 -2.83 -30.02
N LYS A 291 -2.61 -2.23 -30.66
CA LYS A 291 -1.36 -2.94 -30.98
C LYS A 291 -0.65 -3.39 -29.69
N ASP A 292 -0.60 -2.53 -28.69
CA ASP A 292 0.06 -2.82 -27.42
C ASP A 292 -0.72 -3.89 -26.67
N PHE A 293 -2.05 -3.73 -26.62
CA PHE A 293 -2.99 -4.69 -26.03
C PHE A 293 -2.85 -6.09 -26.64
N PHE A 294 -2.73 -6.19 -27.96
CA PHE A 294 -2.53 -7.48 -28.64
C PHE A 294 -1.14 -8.09 -28.44
N ASN A 295 -0.16 -7.32 -27.96
CA ASN A 295 1.20 -7.78 -27.71
C ASN A 295 1.50 -7.91 -26.22
N LEU A 296 0.49 -7.84 -25.35
CA LEU A 296 0.65 -8.08 -23.92
C LEU A 296 1.20 -9.49 -23.66
N ASN A 297 2.32 -9.55 -22.96
CA ASN A 297 3.00 -10.76 -22.57
C ASN A 297 3.12 -10.79 -21.04
N VAL A 298 1.97 -10.80 -20.38
CA VAL A 298 1.84 -10.67 -18.92
C VAL A 298 1.02 -11.83 -18.36
N LYS A 299 1.10 -12.05 -17.04
CA LYS A 299 0.19 -12.92 -16.28
C LYS A 299 -1.07 -12.19 -15.88
N THR A 300 -0.95 -10.93 -15.49
CA THR A 300 -2.08 -10.08 -15.08
C THR A 300 -2.03 -8.73 -15.76
N ALA A 301 -3.14 -8.31 -16.36
CA ALA A 301 -3.35 -6.95 -16.85
C ALA A 301 -4.60 -6.33 -16.25
N ILE A 302 -4.47 -5.19 -15.56
CA ILE A 302 -5.61 -4.44 -15.04
C ILE A 302 -5.53 -3.03 -15.61
N LEU A 303 -6.41 -2.73 -16.56
CA LEU A 303 -6.41 -1.52 -17.37
C LEU A 303 -7.67 -0.73 -17.08
N MET A 304 -7.57 0.32 -16.26
CA MET A 304 -8.70 1.19 -15.97
C MET A 304 -8.66 2.45 -16.86
N ASN A 305 -9.82 3.10 -17.01
CA ASN A 305 -10.00 4.24 -17.88
C ASN A 305 -9.37 3.98 -19.26
N SER A 306 -9.77 2.87 -19.88
CA SER A 306 -9.21 2.44 -21.16
C SER A 306 -9.98 3.05 -22.33
N SER A 307 -9.29 3.24 -23.45
CA SER A 307 -9.87 3.64 -24.74
C SER A 307 -10.18 2.45 -25.66
N LEU A 308 -9.96 1.21 -25.19
CA LEU A 308 -10.19 -0.01 -25.96
C LEU A 308 -11.68 -0.18 -26.32
N SER A 309 -11.93 -0.65 -27.54
CA SER A 309 -13.28 -0.94 -28.02
C SER A 309 -13.66 -2.40 -27.80
N GLU A 310 -14.96 -2.69 -27.83
CA GLU A 310 -15.53 -4.03 -27.86
C GLU A 310 -14.92 -4.87 -28.99
N THR A 311 -14.77 -4.26 -30.17
CA THR A 311 -14.12 -4.88 -31.32
C THR A 311 -12.66 -5.24 -31.02
N SER A 312 -11.94 -4.39 -30.30
CA SER A 312 -10.56 -4.66 -29.86
C SER A 312 -10.52 -5.85 -28.90
N ILE A 313 -11.42 -5.89 -27.93
CA ILE A 313 -11.53 -6.99 -26.96
C ILE A 313 -11.89 -8.31 -27.65
N ASN A 314 -12.87 -8.31 -28.55
CA ASN A 314 -13.24 -9.49 -29.35
C ASN A 314 -12.04 -10.03 -30.14
N LYS A 315 -11.32 -9.15 -30.85
CA LYS A 315 -10.10 -9.53 -31.59
C LYS A 315 -9.01 -10.10 -30.69
N PHE A 316 -8.85 -9.54 -29.48
CA PHE A 316 -7.93 -10.08 -28.50
C PHE A 316 -8.30 -11.52 -28.11
N ILE A 317 -9.58 -11.78 -27.79
CA ILE A 317 -10.03 -13.12 -27.39
C ILE A 317 -9.79 -14.12 -28.53
N LYS A 318 -10.15 -13.76 -29.76
CA LYS A 318 -9.88 -14.60 -30.95
C LYS A 318 -8.39 -14.89 -31.12
N LYS A 319 -7.54 -13.86 -30.99
CA LYS A 319 -6.09 -14.04 -31.04
C LYS A 319 -5.58 -14.95 -29.93
N TRP A 320 -6.11 -14.83 -28.71
CA TRP A 320 -5.73 -15.68 -27.58
C TRP A 320 -6.10 -17.14 -27.85
N LEU A 321 -7.31 -17.40 -28.37
CA LEU A 321 -7.78 -18.74 -28.77
C LEU A 321 -6.89 -19.38 -29.86
N GLU A 322 -6.36 -18.56 -30.78
CA GLU A 322 -5.45 -19.01 -31.84
C GLU A 322 -3.98 -19.10 -31.40
N SER A 323 -3.64 -18.63 -30.20
CA SER A 323 -2.26 -18.54 -29.72
C SER A 323 -1.87 -19.68 -28.78
N ASP A 324 -0.58 -20.02 -28.79
CA ASP A 324 0.03 -20.93 -27.80
C ASP A 324 0.55 -20.19 -26.56
N LEU A 325 0.20 -18.89 -26.40
CA LEU A 325 0.63 -18.09 -25.26
C LEU A 325 -0.21 -18.44 -24.03
N ASP A 326 0.41 -19.02 -23.01
CA ASP A 326 -0.27 -19.54 -21.81
C ASP A 326 0.00 -18.73 -20.53
N ARG A 327 0.70 -17.59 -20.65
CA ARG A 327 1.08 -16.78 -19.50
C ARG A 327 -0.10 -16.07 -18.84
N LEU A 328 -1.10 -15.65 -19.61
CA LEU A 328 -2.19 -14.83 -19.11
C LEU A 328 -3.11 -15.62 -18.18
N ASN A 329 -3.25 -15.15 -16.94
CA ASN A 329 -4.18 -15.65 -15.94
C ASN A 329 -5.40 -14.75 -15.79
N TRP A 330 -5.17 -13.43 -15.84
CA TRP A 330 -6.15 -12.41 -15.45
C TRP A 330 -6.07 -11.18 -16.34
N MET A 331 -7.21 -10.73 -16.85
CA MET A 331 -7.32 -9.43 -17.50
C MET A 331 -8.60 -8.71 -17.09
N GLU A 332 -8.46 -7.46 -16.68
CA GLU A 332 -9.55 -6.56 -16.35
C GLU A 332 -9.40 -5.28 -17.17
N VAL A 333 -10.45 -4.90 -17.88
CA VAL A 333 -10.49 -3.65 -18.65
C VAL A 333 -11.71 -2.88 -18.22
N LYS A 334 -11.53 -1.65 -17.74
CA LYS A 334 -12.61 -0.76 -17.33
C LYS A 334 -12.64 0.50 -18.17
N LEU A 335 -13.83 0.86 -18.65
CA LEU A 335 -14.08 2.10 -19.38
C LEU A 335 -14.51 3.22 -18.41
N PRO A 336 -14.20 4.49 -18.71
CA PRO A 336 -14.49 5.61 -17.80
C PRO A 336 -15.99 5.95 -17.70
N ASP A 337 -16.74 5.91 -18.82
CA ASP A 337 -18.09 6.50 -18.87
C ASP A 337 -19.10 5.73 -19.74
N ARG A 338 -18.86 4.45 -20.03
CA ARG A 338 -19.82 3.64 -20.79
C ARG A 338 -19.77 2.17 -20.43
N SER A 339 -20.89 1.49 -20.61
CA SER A 339 -20.97 0.03 -20.46
C SER A 339 -20.51 -0.68 -21.73
N PHE A 340 -19.93 -1.87 -21.55
CA PHE A 340 -19.62 -2.76 -22.67
C PHE A 340 -20.88 -3.37 -23.26
N GLN A 341 -20.90 -3.51 -24.59
CA GLN A 341 -21.91 -4.30 -25.27
C GLN A 341 -21.45 -5.76 -25.36
N GLN A 342 -22.11 -6.64 -24.61
CA GLN A 342 -21.73 -8.05 -24.54
C GLN A 342 -21.85 -8.74 -25.90
N GLU A 343 -22.87 -8.40 -26.69
CA GLU A 343 -23.10 -8.97 -28.01
C GLU A 343 -21.92 -8.73 -28.97
N GLU A 344 -21.35 -7.52 -28.96
CA GLU A 344 -20.20 -7.16 -29.80
C GLU A 344 -18.92 -7.89 -29.35
N ILE A 345 -18.71 -8.04 -28.05
CA ILE A 345 -17.55 -8.75 -27.50
C ILE A 345 -17.61 -10.25 -27.84
N LEU A 346 -18.80 -10.84 -27.83
CA LEU A 346 -18.99 -12.28 -28.06
C LEU A 346 -19.16 -12.65 -29.55
N GLU A 347 -19.20 -11.67 -30.46
CA GLU A 347 -19.48 -11.90 -31.86
C GLU A 347 -18.50 -12.90 -32.51
N GLY A 348 -19.03 -14.01 -33.02
CA GLY A 348 -18.26 -15.05 -33.70
C GLY A 348 -17.34 -15.86 -32.79
N LEU A 349 -17.57 -15.85 -31.47
CA LEU A 349 -16.94 -16.78 -30.52
C LEU A 349 -17.85 -17.98 -30.29
N ASP A 350 -17.26 -19.16 -30.12
CA ASP A 350 -17.98 -20.33 -29.60
C ASP A 350 -18.00 -20.26 -28.07
N VAL A 351 -19.17 -19.92 -27.52
CA VAL A 351 -19.35 -19.58 -26.10
C VAL A 351 -20.37 -20.48 -25.43
N GLU A 352 -20.04 -20.91 -24.22
CA GLU A 352 -20.92 -21.67 -23.36
C GLU A 352 -21.27 -20.86 -22.10
N ASP A 353 -22.32 -21.25 -21.39
CA ASP A 353 -22.58 -20.71 -20.05
C ASP A 353 -21.45 -21.12 -19.09
N ASP A 354 -20.95 -20.14 -18.34
CA ASP A 354 -19.90 -20.42 -17.37
C ASP A 354 -20.48 -21.11 -16.12
N THR A 355 -19.88 -22.25 -15.80
CA THR A 355 -20.21 -23.06 -14.63
C THR A 355 -19.21 -22.85 -13.50
N TYR A 356 -18.09 -22.16 -13.75
CA TYR A 356 -17.06 -21.88 -12.75
C TYR A 356 -17.62 -21.17 -11.51
N ARG A 357 -18.60 -20.28 -11.69
CA ARG A 357 -19.33 -19.61 -10.60
C ARG A 357 -20.08 -20.55 -9.64
N LEU A 358 -20.44 -21.77 -10.09
CA LEU A 358 -21.09 -22.77 -9.24
C LEU A 358 -20.12 -23.34 -8.21
N GLU A 359 -18.82 -23.24 -8.48
CA GLU A 359 -17.75 -23.68 -7.58
C GLU A 359 -17.09 -22.49 -6.88
N ASN A 360 -17.12 -21.29 -7.48
CA ASN A 360 -16.38 -20.13 -7.02
C ASN A 360 -17.19 -18.84 -7.25
N THR A 361 -17.85 -18.32 -6.21
CA THR A 361 -18.68 -17.10 -6.35
C THR A 361 -17.84 -15.83 -6.42
N ARG A 362 -16.63 -15.87 -5.85
CA ARG A 362 -15.68 -14.76 -5.84
C ARG A 362 -14.27 -15.28 -6.10
N CYS A 363 -13.49 -14.50 -6.84
CA CYS A 363 -12.04 -14.68 -6.93
C CYS A 363 -11.34 -13.39 -6.48
N SER A 364 -10.14 -13.52 -5.94
CA SER A 364 -9.31 -12.36 -5.63
C SER A 364 -7.95 -12.54 -6.28
N CYS A 365 -7.54 -11.52 -7.04
CA CYS A 365 -6.20 -11.43 -7.58
C CYS A 365 -5.35 -10.59 -6.61
N PRO A 366 -4.19 -11.09 -6.12
CA PRO A 366 -3.31 -10.34 -5.21
C PRO A 366 -2.84 -9.00 -5.79
N PHE A 367 -2.83 -8.90 -7.13
CA PHE A 367 -2.40 -7.74 -7.88
C PHE A 367 -3.53 -6.73 -8.15
N ARG A 368 -4.79 -7.12 -7.91
CA ARG A 368 -5.96 -6.24 -7.98
C ARG A 368 -6.09 -5.39 -6.72
N ARG A 369 -5.07 -4.57 -6.50
CA ARG A 369 -4.97 -3.63 -5.39
C ARG A 369 -4.62 -2.26 -5.98
N PHE A 370 -5.48 -1.27 -5.77
CA PHE A 370 -5.36 0.05 -6.38
C PHE A 370 -4.79 1.04 -5.37
N GLU A 371 -5.67 1.64 -4.58
CA GLU A 371 -5.37 2.67 -3.58
C GLU A 371 -5.11 2.08 -2.19
N THR A 372 -5.42 0.79 -2.01
CA THR A 372 -5.21 0.03 -0.79
C THR A 372 -4.25 -1.13 -1.05
N VAL A 373 -3.59 -1.60 0.00
CA VAL A 373 -2.75 -2.82 -0.06
C VAL A 373 -3.62 -4.09 -0.15
N GLU A 374 -4.90 -3.99 0.22
CA GLU A 374 -5.86 -5.08 0.18
C GLU A 374 -6.32 -5.38 -1.25
N SER A 375 -6.31 -6.65 -1.60
CA SER A 375 -6.83 -7.15 -2.87
C SER A 375 -8.34 -6.99 -2.94
N VAL A 376 -8.84 -6.34 -3.98
CA VAL A 376 -10.28 -6.17 -4.22
C VAL A 376 -10.83 -7.44 -4.87
N PRO A 377 -11.76 -8.17 -4.23
CA PRO A 377 -12.36 -9.35 -4.84
C PRO A 377 -13.22 -9.00 -6.06
N PHE A 378 -13.26 -9.90 -7.03
CA PHE A 378 -14.18 -9.87 -8.16
C PHE A 378 -15.30 -10.89 -7.92
N GLU A 379 -16.54 -10.44 -8.07
CA GLU A 379 -17.72 -11.31 -7.98
C GLU A 379 -18.17 -11.72 -9.38
N PHE A 380 -18.25 -13.03 -9.65
CA PHE A 380 -18.64 -13.49 -10.97
C PHE A 380 -20.12 -13.21 -11.25
N PRO A 381 -20.47 -12.48 -12.32
CA PRO A 381 -21.85 -12.24 -12.67
C PRO A 381 -22.50 -13.53 -13.17
N THR A 382 -23.82 -13.64 -13.00
CA THR A 382 -24.58 -14.82 -13.42
C THR A 382 -24.58 -15.04 -14.94
N ALA A 383 -24.36 -13.98 -15.70
CA ALA A 383 -24.34 -13.97 -17.17
C ALA A 383 -22.94 -14.26 -17.76
N SER A 384 -21.98 -14.70 -16.93
CA SER A 384 -20.64 -15.05 -17.38
C SER A 384 -20.68 -16.17 -18.42
N LYS A 385 -19.83 -16.04 -19.44
CA LYS A 385 -19.63 -17.03 -20.49
C LYS A 385 -18.26 -17.65 -20.35
N LYS A 386 -18.04 -18.80 -20.98
CA LYS A 386 -16.72 -19.38 -21.12
C LYS A 386 -16.40 -19.67 -22.57
N VAL A 387 -15.12 -19.59 -22.90
CA VAL A 387 -14.54 -20.04 -24.17
C VAL A 387 -13.46 -21.07 -23.87
N THR A 388 -13.25 -22.00 -24.78
CA THR A 388 -12.23 -23.04 -24.65
C THR A 388 -11.24 -22.89 -25.79
N ARG A 389 -9.95 -22.89 -25.46
CA ARG A 389 -8.89 -22.86 -26.45
C ARG A 389 -8.63 -24.27 -27.00
N ASP A 390 -8.73 -24.43 -28.31
CA ASP A 390 -8.62 -25.75 -28.95
C ASP A 390 -7.23 -26.39 -28.82
N SER A 391 -6.16 -25.58 -28.76
CA SER A 391 -4.78 -26.09 -28.75
C SER A 391 -4.42 -26.86 -27.48
N ASP A 392 -4.99 -26.48 -26.33
CA ASP A 392 -4.63 -27.05 -25.03
C ASP A 392 -5.81 -27.29 -24.08
N SER A 393 -7.05 -27.09 -24.57
CA SER A 393 -8.28 -27.17 -23.77
C SER A 393 -8.31 -26.23 -22.56
N THR A 394 -7.50 -25.16 -22.54
CA THR A 394 -7.56 -24.15 -21.48
C THR A 394 -8.88 -23.37 -21.59
N ILE A 395 -9.60 -23.25 -20.48
CA ILE A 395 -10.87 -22.54 -20.39
C ILE A 395 -10.61 -21.12 -19.90
N ALA A 396 -11.29 -20.14 -20.50
CA ALA A 396 -11.35 -18.78 -20.00
C ALA A 396 -12.79 -18.33 -19.76
N THR A 397 -13.05 -17.75 -18.59
CA THR A 397 -14.30 -17.08 -18.24
C THR A 397 -14.28 -15.65 -18.76
N ILE A 398 -15.36 -15.27 -19.44
CA ILE A 398 -15.67 -13.91 -19.88
C ILE A 398 -16.81 -13.38 -19.00
N SER A 399 -16.55 -12.33 -18.25
CA SER A 399 -17.52 -11.67 -17.40
C SER A 399 -17.59 -10.18 -17.73
N ILE A 400 -18.79 -9.63 -17.82
CA ILE A 400 -19.00 -8.20 -18.07
C ILE A 400 -19.92 -7.68 -16.98
N ILE A 401 -19.48 -6.62 -16.29
CA ILE A 401 -20.26 -5.91 -15.27
C ILE A 401 -20.23 -4.43 -15.62
N ARG A 402 -21.31 -3.93 -16.21
CA ARG A 402 -21.46 -2.52 -16.63
C ARG A 402 -20.29 -2.09 -17.53
N ASP A 403 -19.39 -1.27 -17.00
CA ASP A 403 -18.23 -0.65 -17.65
C ASP A 403 -16.95 -1.49 -17.56
N THR A 404 -17.03 -2.68 -16.94
CA THR A 404 -15.87 -3.52 -16.66
C THR A 404 -15.99 -4.86 -17.39
N PHE A 405 -15.00 -5.15 -18.23
CA PHE A 405 -14.76 -6.43 -18.87
C PHE A 405 -13.72 -7.21 -18.07
N PHE A 406 -13.97 -8.50 -17.92
CA PHE A 406 -13.12 -9.40 -17.18
C PHE A 406 -12.91 -10.71 -17.94
N PHE A 407 -11.64 -11.10 -18.08
CA PHE A 407 -11.19 -12.32 -18.75
C PHE A 407 -10.29 -13.11 -17.81
N HIS A 408 -10.77 -14.27 -17.38
CA HIS A 408 -10.12 -15.09 -16.34
C HIS A 408 -9.79 -16.47 -16.88
N VAL A 409 -8.52 -16.85 -16.79
CA VAL A 409 -8.02 -18.12 -17.31
C VAL A 409 -7.62 -19.06 -16.18
N ARG A 410 -6.91 -18.57 -15.17
CA ARG A 410 -6.40 -19.36 -14.04
C ARG A 410 -6.40 -18.53 -12.76
N ASN A 411 -6.68 -19.18 -11.63
CA ASN A 411 -6.50 -18.52 -10.33
C ASN A 411 -5.02 -18.53 -9.93
N ASP A 412 -4.52 -17.36 -9.59
CA ASP A 412 -3.22 -17.15 -8.93
C ASP A 412 -3.38 -16.58 -7.51
N GLY A 413 -4.62 -16.39 -7.04
CA GLY A 413 -4.96 -15.92 -5.69
C GLY A 413 -6.04 -16.75 -4.99
N PRO A 414 -6.43 -16.36 -3.76
CA PRO A 414 -7.43 -17.08 -2.98
C PRO A 414 -8.80 -17.05 -3.65
N VAL A 415 -9.51 -18.18 -3.60
CA VAL A 415 -10.84 -18.36 -4.19
C VAL A 415 -11.85 -18.65 -3.10
N THR A 416 -13.05 -18.06 -3.20
CA THR A 416 -14.12 -18.26 -2.20
C THR A 416 -15.21 -19.17 -2.78
N PRO A 417 -15.38 -20.40 -2.24
CA PRO A 417 -16.46 -21.29 -2.65
C PRO A 417 -17.84 -20.74 -2.23
N PRO A 418 -18.93 -21.14 -2.91
CA PRO A 418 -20.28 -20.77 -2.49
C PRO A 418 -20.59 -21.28 -1.08
N VAL A 419 -21.31 -20.46 -0.31
CA VAL A 419 -21.84 -20.86 0.99
C VAL A 419 -22.81 -22.03 0.76
N PRO A 420 -22.65 -23.17 1.44
CA PRO A 420 -23.59 -24.29 1.32
C PRO A 420 -25.01 -23.80 1.63
N PRO A 421 -26.04 -24.30 0.93
CA PRO A 421 -27.40 -24.01 1.32
C PRO A 421 -27.59 -24.41 2.80
N PRO A 422 -28.27 -23.57 3.62
CA PRO A 422 -28.61 -23.97 4.97
C PRO A 422 -29.32 -25.33 4.92
N PRO A 423 -29.03 -26.25 5.86
CA PRO A 423 -29.69 -27.54 5.88
C PRO A 423 -31.21 -27.33 5.83
N PRO A 424 -31.94 -28.15 5.05
CA PRO A 424 -33.38 -28.00 4.91
C PRO A 424 -33.99 -27.94 6.31
N GLU A 425 -34.71 -26.85 6.60
CA GLU A 425 -35.43 -26.70 7.85
C GLU A 425 -36.24 -27.97 8.07
N GLN A 426 -35.89 -28.73 9.10
CA GLN A 426 -36.73 -29.82 9.55
C GLN A 426 -38.05 -29.19 9.99
N PRO A 427 -39.20 -29.57 9.39
CA PRO A 427 -40.48 -29.09 9.85
C PRO A 427 -40.68 -29.56 11.30
N GLU A 428 -40.95 -28.61 12.18
CA GLU A 428 -41.62 -28.81 13.48
C GLU A 428 -40.88 -29.63 14.55
N GLN A 429 -39.82 -29.07 15.16
CA GLN A 429 -39.50 -29.39 16.57
C GLN A 429 -39.23 -28.18 17.48
N LEU A 430 -39.13 -26.96 16.92
CA LEU A 430 -38.89 -25.73 17.71
C LEU A 430 -40.15 -25.15 18.38
N ALA A 431 -41.36 -25.58 17.99
CA ALA A 431 -42.60 -25.08 18.61
C ALA A 431 -42.89 -25.67 20.01
N GLN A 432 -42.23 -26.76 20.42
CA GLN A 432 -42.46 -27.38 21.73
C GLN A 432 -41.47 -26.92 22.82
N PHE A 433 -40.34 -26.31 22.46
CA PHE A 433 -39.35 -25.84 23.45
C PHE A 433 -39.65 -24.44 23.98
N GLU A 434 -40.30 -23.56 23.19
CA GLU A 434 -40.61 -22.20 23.64
C GLU A 434 -41.89 -22.10 24.49
N GLN A 435 -42.85 -23.02 24.34
CA GLN A 435 -44.05 -23.03 25.19
C GLN A 435 -43.76 -23.50 26.63
N GLY A 436 -42.77 -24.37 26.84
CA GLY A 436 -42.42 -24.88 28.18
C GLY A 436 -41.59 -23.93 29.04
N VAL A 437 -40.92 -22.93 28.45
CA VAL A 437 -40.07 -21.98 29.16
C VAL A 437 -40.85 -20.73 29.57
N VAL A 438 -41.78 -20.26 28.73
CA VAL A 438 -42.61 -19.09 29.03
C VAL A 438 -43.61 -19.38 30.17
N GLU A 439 -44.11 -20.62 30.28
CA GLU A 439 -45.04 -21.00 31.36
C GLU A 439 -44.36 -21.11 32.75
N ARG A 440 -43.03 -21.23 32.82
CA ARG A 440 -42.28 -21.23 34.09
C ARG A 440 -41.88 -19.84 34.58
N ILE A 441 -41.89 -18.83 33.72
CA ILE A 441 -41.49 -17.45 34.08
C ILE A 441 -42.69 -16.61 34.55
N MET A 442 -43.93 -17.02 34.23
CA MET A 442 -45.15 -16.27 34.57
C MET A 442 -45.84 -16.70 35.90
N ARG A 443 -45.20 -17.52 36.74
CA ARG A 443 -45.69 -17.84 38.10
C ARG A 443 -44.65 -17.49 39.16
N ARG A 444 -44.50 -16.19 39.43
CA ARG A 444 -44.06 -15.70 40.73
C ARG A 444 -45.16 -14.76 41.23
N ASP A 445 -45.80 -15.16 42.31
CA ASP A 445 -46.76 -14.34 43.05
C ASP A 445 -46.09 -13.04 43.55
N PRO A 446 -46.84 -11.93 43.64
CA PRO A 446 -46.33 -10.68 44.16
C PRO A 446 -46.35 -10.65 45.70
N ASP A 447 -45.37 -9.94 46.25
CA ASP A 447 -45.42 -9.09 47.47
C ASP A 447 -44.26 -9.34 48.45
N GLU A 448 -43.51 -8.27 48.72
CA GLU A 448 -43.27 -7.65 50.05
C GLU A 448 -42.07 -6.70 49.97
N ASP A 449 -42.28 -5.52 49.36
CA ASP A 449 -41.75 -4.23 49.85
C ASP A 449 -42.11 -3.14 48.83
N GLY A 450 -43.23 -2.47 49.07
CA GLY A 450 -43.72 -1.36 48.26
C GLY A 450 -42.87 -0.10 48.42
N ARG A 451 -41.80 0.01 47.62
CA ARG A 451 -41.15 1.30 47.31
C ARG A 451 -40.88 1.42 45.82
N GLU A 452 -41.60 2.33 45.18
CA GLU A 452 -41.21 2.90 43.89
C GLU A 452 -39.97 3.78 44.10
N PRO A 453 -38.93 3.69 43.26
CA PRO A 453 -37.89 4.72 43.20
C PRO A 453 -38.33 5.84 42.26
N ASP A 454 -38.33 7.06 42.81
CA ASP A 454 -38.61 8.31 42.13
C ASP A 454 -37.64 8.55 40.95
N GLU A 455 -38.21 8.93 39.80
CA GLU A 455 -37.49 9.54 38.68
C GLU A 455 -37.37 11.04 38.97
N ASP A 456 -36.17 11.54 39.28
CA ASP A 456 -35.70 12.91 38.97
C ASP A 456 -34.27 13.14 39.46
N GLU A 457 -33.52 13.95 38.70
CA GLU A 457 -32.22 14.61 38.98
C GLU A 457 -31.01 14.13 38.16
N PHE A 458 -30.76 14.79 37.03
CA PHE A 458 -29.43 15.35 36.75
C PHE A 458 -29.59 16.70 36.03
N GLN A 459 -29.25 17.76 36.77
CA GLN A 459 -29.17 19.15 36.32
C GLN A 459 -27.94 19.37 35.43
N VAL A 460 -28.11 20.24 34.43
CA VAL A 460 -27.05 20.79 33.58
C VAL A 460 -26.71 22.17 34.14
N ASP A 461 -25.44 22.40 34.47
CA ASP A 461 -24.93 23.73 34.80
C ASP A 461 -24.29 24.36 33.54
N GLU A 462 -24.87 25.49 33.12
CA GLU A 462 -24.29 26.51 32.23
C GLU A 462 -23.57 27.57 33.08
N ASP A 463 -22.44 28.08 32.57
CA ASP A 463 -21.80 29.40 32.77
C ASP A 463 -20.27 29.20 32.58
N GLY A 464 -19.50 29.88 31.76
CA GLY A 464 -19.62 31.02 30.86
C GLY A 464 -18.18 31.50 30.57
N ASP A 465 -17.85 31.81 29.31
CA ASP A 465 -16.95 32.91 28.90
C ASP A 465 -16.61 32.79 27.40
N GLU A 466 -17.34 33.59 26.64
CA GLU A 466 -17.25 33.77 25.20
C GLU A 466 -16.15 34.81 24.88
N VAL A 467 -15.08 34.38 24.20
CA VAL A 467 -14.15 35.30 23.51
C VAL A 467 -13.96 34.82 22.07
N ASP A 468 -14.74 35.44 21.18
CA ASP A 468 -14.47 35.76 19.77
C ASP A 468 -13.92 34.63 18.85
N ILE A 469 -14.69 33.54 18.73
CA ILE A 469 -14.44 32.42 17.79
C ILE A 469 -15.07 32.68 16.40
N PHE A 470 -15.94 33.68 16.27
CA PHE A 470 -16.72 33.89 15.04
C PHE A 470 -15.93 34.45 13.85
N ASN A 471 -14.77 35.09 14.08
CA ASN A 471 -13.87 35.52 12.98
C ASN A 471 -12.92 34.41 12.48
N PHE A 472 -12.84 33.26 13.16
CA PHE A 472 -11.98 32.13 12.73
C PHE A 472 -12.80 31.02 12.04
N LEU A 473 -14.06 30.84 12.43
CA LEU A 473 -14.95 29.83 11.82
C LEU A 473 -15.46 30.23 10.42
N GLN A 474 -15.58 31.53 10.13
CA GLN A 474 -15.97 31.99 8.80
C GLN A 474 -14.86 31.82 7.74
N ILE A 475 -13.63 31.53 8.17
CA ILE A 475 -12.50 31.19 7.30
C ILE A 475 -12.44 29.67 7.04
N GLN A 476 -12.89 28.84 7.98
CA GLN A 476 -12.94 27.38 7.82
C GLN A 476 -14.13 26.89 6.99
N GLU A 477 -15.27 27.58 7.00
CA GLU A 477 -16.42 27.18 6.16
C GLU A 477 -16.19 27.42 4.67
N ASN A 478 -15.42 28.44 4.30
CA ASN A 478 -15.04 28.67 2.90
C ASN A 478 -14.03 27.62 2.39
N GLU A 479 -13.17 27.06 3.26
CA GLU A 479 -12.22 25.99 2.91
C GLU A 479 -12.85 24.60 2.88
N ARG A 480 -14.06 24.43 3.44
CA ARG A 480 -14.80 23.16 3.40
C ARG A 480 -15.54 22.95 2.07
N ASN A 481 -15.86 24.03 1.36
CA ASN A 481 -16.68 24.02 0.15
C ASN A 481 -15.89 24.23 -1.16
N ASP A 482 -14.62 24.62 -1.09
CA ASP A 482 -13.78 24.79 -2.28
C ASP A 482 -12.33 24.29 -2.08
N PRO A 483 -12.03 23.04 -2.48
CA PRO A 483 -10.67 22.48 -2.48
C PRO A 483 -9.65 23.30 -3.30
N MET A 484 -10.10 24.10 -4.28
CA MET A 484 -9.21 24.96 -5.09
C MET A 484 -8.75 26.21 -4.37
N ALA A 485 -9.47 26.67 -3.33
CA ALA A 485 -9.04 27.83 -2.53
C ALA A 485 -7.73 27.55 -1.78
N PHE A 486 -7.56 26.32 -1.26
CA PHE A 486 -6.31 25.85 -0.67
C PHE A 486 -5.18 25.78 -1.71
N PHE A 487 -5.47 25.28 -2.92
CA PHE A 487 -4.51 25.18 -4.03
C PHE A 487 -4.00 26.55 -4.49
N HIS A 488 -4.90 27.53 -4.66
CA HIS A 488 -4.53 28.90 -5.03
C HIS A 488 -3.66 29.58 -3.97
N ARG A 489 -3.93 29.33 -2.68
CA ARG A 489 -3.11 29.85 -1.57
C ARG A 489 -1.72 29.22 -1.58
N HIS A 490 -1.61 27.90 -1.80
CA HIS A 490 -0.32 27.22 -1.81
C HIS A 490 0.53 27.60 -3.04
N GLN A 491 -0.09 27.75 -4.21
CA GLN A 491 0.57 28.34 -5.38
C GLN A 491 1.00 29.79 -5.14
N ALA A 492 0.20 30.60 -4.45
CA ALA A 492 0.56 31.98 -4.11
C ALA A 492 1.78 32.05 -3.16
N ILE A 493 1.86 31.14 -2.17
CA ILE A 493 3.00 31.02 -1.26
C ILE A 493 4.27 30.58 -2.02
N ARG A 494 4.17 29.57 -2.91
CA ARG A 494 5.29 29.14 -3.77
C ARG A 494 5.76 30.28 -4.71
N ARG A 495 4.85 31.08 -5.28
CA ARG A 495 5.18 32.25 -6.11
C ARG A 495 5.87 33.37 -5.31
N LEU A 496 5.44 33.61 -4.06
CA LEU A 496 6.07 34.58 -3.17
C LEU A 496 7.49 34.15 -2.75
N GLN A 497 7.69 32.86 -2.49
CA GLN A 497 9.02 32.30 -2.19
C GLN A 497 9.97 32.37 -3.40
N ARG A 498 9.48 32.08 -4.62
CA ARG A 498 10.28 32.26 -5.85
C ARG A 498 10.70 33.71 -6.07
N ARG A 499 9.83 34.70 -5.79
CA ARG A 499 10.19 36.13 -5.86
C ARG A 499 11.22 36.54 -4.81
N ARG A 500 11.12 36.00 -3.59
CA ARG A 500 12.06 36.30 -2.49
C ARG A 500 13.45 35.71 -2.74
N ASN A 501 13.54 34.56 -3.40
CA ASN A 501 14.81 33.93 -3.80
C ASN A 501 15.44 34.54 -5.07
N GLN A 502 14.71 35.40 -5.79
CA GLN A 502 15.23 36.17 -6.93
C GLN A 502 15.68 37.59 -6.54
N GLN A 503 15.36 38.02 -5.31
CA GLN A 503 15.74 39.34 -4.76
C GLN A 503 16.90 39.27 -3.76
N ASN A 504 17.35 38.06 -3.41
CA ASN A 504 18.61 37.77 -2.72
C ASN A 504 19.55 37.08 -3.70
#